data_AF-V4TME5-F1
#
_entry.id   AF-V4TME5-F1
#
_cell.length_a   1.000
_cell.length_b   1.000
_cell.length_c   1.000
_cell.angle_alpha   90.00
_cell.angle_beta   90.00
_cell.angle_gamma   90.00
#
_symmetry.space_group_name_H-M   'P 1'
#
loop_
_entity.id
_entity.type
_entity.pdbx_description
1 polymer ?
#
loop_
_entity_poly.entity_id
_entity_poly.type
_entity_poly.pdbx_seq_one_letter_code
_entity_poly.pdbx_strand_id
1 'polypeptide(L)'
;MERKESGNDSDAFGFKFLTKTPYASPSWASHLTPIPSHVFSLGHFPTPIHKWNLPNLPHNTEVWLKRDDLSGMQLSGNKVRKLEFLMADAVAQGADCIITIGGIQSNHCRAAAVAAKYLNLD
;
A
#
# COMPACT_ATOMS: atom_id res chain seq x y z
N MET A 1 -45.91 15.83 6.14
CA MET A 1 -45.16 15.01 7.13
C MET A 1 -43.99 14.38 6.38
N GLU A 2 -43.01 15.21 6.05
CA GLU A 2 -41.80 14.78 5.32
C GLU A 2 -40.91 13.97 6.26
N ARG A 3 -40.70 12.69 5.93
CA ARG A 3 -39.61 11.92 6.52
C ARG A 3 -38.34 12.40 5.85
N LYS A 4 -37.55 13.22 6.55
CA LYS A 4 -36.14 13.40 6.23
C LYS A 4 -35.48 12.03 6.36
N GLU A 5 -35.12 11.45 5.22
CA GLU A 5 -34.17 10.34 5.18
C GLU A 5 -32.85 10.87 5.73
N SER A 6 -32.52 10.47 6.94
CA SER A 6 -31.21 10.69 7.53
C SER A 6 -30.21 9.87 6.73
N GLY A 7 -29.53 10.52 5.79
CA GLY A 7 -28.36 9.96 5.11
C GLY A 7 -27.36 9.48 6.15
N ASN A 8 -27.09 8.18 6.12
CA ASN A 8 -26.10 7.54 6.98
C ASN A 8 -24.71 8.01 6.51
N ASP A 9 -24.09 8.90 7.29
CA ASP A 9 -22.78 9.51 7.03
C ASP A 9 -21.62 8.52 7.34
N SER A 10 -21.75 7.25 6.95
CA SER A 10 -20.80 6.19 7.27
C SER A 10 -19.71 5.98 6.22
N ASP A 11 -19.66 6.79 5.16
CA ASP A 11 -18.81 6.54 3.98
C ASP A 11 -17.60 7.47 3.83
N ALA A 12 -17.36 8.36 4.82
CA ALA A 12 -16.34 9.41 4.71
C ALA A 12 -14.87 8.93 4.86
N PHE A 13 -14.62 7.68 5.27
CA PHE A 13 -13.28 7.13 5.47
C PHE A 13 -13.11 5.69 4.94
N GLY A 14 -13.89 5.32 3.92
CA GLY A 14 -13.81 4.01 3.30
C GLY A 14 -12.51 3.83 2.51
N PHE A 15 -11.70 2.84 2.88
CA PHE A 15 -10.62 2.35 2.03
C PHE A 15 -11.19 1.94 0.65
N LYS A 16 -10.71 2.56 -0.43
CA LYS A 16 -11.15 2.25 -1.80
C LYS A 16 -10.09 1.41 -2.51
N PHE A 17 -10.18 0.10 -2.33
CA PHE A 17 -9.29 -0.86 -2.99
C PHE A 17 -9.28 -0.66 -4.51
N LEU A 18 -8.10 -0.85 -5.13
CA LEU A 18 -7.87 -0.78 -6.56
C LEU A 18 -8.25 0.56 -7.21
N THR A 19 -8.29 1.63 -6.43
CA THR A 19 -8.58 2.97 -6.94
C THR A 19 -7.30 3.75 -7.18
N LYS A 20 -7.22 4.45 -8.31
CA LYS A 20 -6.15 5.41 -8.59
C LYS A 20 -6.38 6.67 -7.75
N THR A 21 -5.42 7.03 -6.92
CA THR A 21 -5.49 8.22 -6.05
C THR A 21 -4.34 9.18 -6.33
N PRO A 22 -4.54 10.50 -6.26
CA PRO A 22 -3.45 11.47 -6.33
C PRO A 22 -2.45 11.25 -5.18
N TYR A 23 -1.16 11.43 -5.45
CA TYR A 23 -0.11 11.39 -4.45
C TYR A 23 0.53 12.78 -4.31
N ALA A 24 0.67 13.21 -3.05
CA ALA A 24 1.46 14.38 -2.69
C ALA A 24 2.62 13.92 -1.81
N SER A 25 3.85 14.23 -2.22
CA SER A 25 5.03 13.91 -1.41
C SER A 25 5.01 14.70 -0.10
N PRO A 26 5.39 14.10 1.03
CA PRO A 26 5.58 14.86 2.26
C PRO A 26 6.71 15.88 2.11
N SER A 27 6.70 16.94 2.92
CA SER A 27 7.65 18.06 2.80
C SER A 27 9.12 17.62 2.80
N TRP A 28 9.47 16.62 3.62
CA TRP A 28 10.83 16.08 3.71
C TRP A 28 11.25 15.31 2.44
N ALA A 29 10.31 14.85 1.62
CA ALA A 29 10.56 14.10 0.38
C ALA A 29 10.37 14.96 -0.88
N SER A 30 10.04 16.25 -0.75
CA SER A 30 9.71 17.15 -1.87
C SER A 30 10.88 17.40 -2.82
N HIS A 31 12.11 17.09 -2.40
CA HIS A 31 13.32 17.20 -3.21
C HIS A 31 13.58 15.99 -4.12
N LEU A 32 12.83 14.89 -3.95
CA LEU A 32 12.97 13.71 -4.79
C LEU A 32 12.46 14.01 -6.21
N THR A 33 13.17 13.49 -7.22
CA THR A 33 12.78 13.64 -8.62
C THR A 33 12.98 12.31 -9.36
N PRO A 34 11.98 11.84 -10.14
CA PRO A 34 10.64 12.41 -10.29
C PRO A 34 9.75 12.16 -9.06
N ILE A 35 8.76 13.03 -8.83
CA ILE A 35 7.70 12.81 -7.84
C ILE A 35 6.54 12.11 -8.56
N PRO A 36 6.11 10.92 -8.10
CA PRO A 36 4.92 10.27 -8.66
C PRO A 36 3.69 11.15 -8.48
N SER A 37 2.83 11.26 -9.50
CA SER A 37 1.61 12.06 -9.39
C SER A 37 0.44 11.27 -8.75
N HIS A 38 0.48 9.93 -8.84
CA HIS A 38 -0.60 9.06 -8.41
C HIS A 38 -0.07 7.74 -7.86
N VAL A 39 -0.94 7.03 -7.15
CA VAL A 39 -0.76 5.64 -6.73
C VAL A 39 -2.03 4.84 -7.03
N PHE A 40 -1.91 3.52 -7.10
CA PHE A 40 -3.06 2.62 -6.95
C PHE A 40 -3.15 2.14 -5.51
N SER A 41 -4.33 2.22 -4.91
CA SER A 41 -4.55 1.67 -3.57
C SER A 41 -4.58 0.14 -3.62
N LEU A 42 -3.50 -0.49 -3.19
CA LEU A 42 -3.31 -1.95 -3.20
C LEU A 42 -3.19 -2.53 -1.78
N GLY A 43 -2.97 -1.68 -0.77
CA GLY A 43 -2.82 -2.12 0.61
C GLY A 43 -3.56 -1.26 1.63
N HIS A 44 -3.89 -1.87 2.76
CA HIS A 44 -4.54 -1.22 3.89
C HIS A 44 -3.49 -0.45 4.69
N PHE A 45 -3.53 0.88 4.61
CA PHE A 45 -2.60 1.76 5.29
C PHE A 45 -3.34 2.84 6.10
N PRO A 46 -2.74 3.33 7.21
CA PRO A 46 -1.46 2.93 7.77
C PRO A 46 -1.52 1.56 8.48
N THR A 47 -0.50 0.73 8.30
CA THR A 47 -0.33 -0.50 9.08
C THR A 47 0.02 -0.17 10.53
N PRO A 48 -0.38 -0.98 11.52
CA PRO A 48 -0.17 -0.65 12.92
C PRO A 48 1.31 -0.72 13.33
N ILE A 49 1.65 -0.02 14.41
CA ILE A 49 2.93 -0.13 15.10
C ILE A 49 2.66 -0.73 16.48
N HIS A 50 3.23 -1.88 16.78
CA HIS A 50 3.02 -2.58 18.05
C HIS A 50 4.26 -2.56 18.92
N LYS A 51 4.11 -2.25 20.21
CA LYS A 51 5.17 -2.50 21.19
C LYS A 51 5.32 -4.01 21.40
N TRP A 52 6.56 -4.50 21.43
CA TRP A 52 6.86 -5.90 21.71
C TRP A 52 7.67 -6.02 22.98
N ASN A 53 7.03 -6.63 23.98
CA ASN A 53 7.60 -6.88 25.28
C ASN A 53 8.44 -8.16 25.23
N LEU A 54 9.67 -8.04 24.75
CA LEU A 54 10.64 -9.15 24.73
C LEU A 54 11.23 -9.37 26.13
N PRO A 55 11.45 -10.62 26.55
CA PRO A 55 12.16 -10.89 27.81
C PRO A 55 13.63 -10.45 27.69
N ASN A 56 14.23 -10.05 28.80
CA ASN A 56 15.66 -9.73 28.92
C ASN A 56 16.16 -8.55 28.05
N LEU A 57 15.30 -7.55 27.77
CA LEU A 57 15.76 -6.31 27.16
C LEU A 57 16.66 -5.50 28.11
N PRO A 58 17.68 -4.78 27.60
CA PRO A 58 18.45 -3.85 28.41
C PRO A 58 17.56 -2.78 29.05
N HIS A 59 18.02 -2.22 30.18
CA HIS A 59 17.30 -1.14 30.86
C HIS A 59 17.03 0.03 29.89
N ASN A 60 15.84 0.63 30.04
CA ASN A 60 15.37 1.75 29.21
C ASN A 60 15.37 1.48 27.69
N THR A 61 15.24 0.21 27.28
CA THR A 61 15.11 -0.17 25.86
C THR A 61 13.69 -0.63 25.55
N GLU A 62 13.10 -0.10 24.48
CA GLU A 62 11.80 -0.54 23.96
C GLU A 62 11.94 -1.06 22.53
N VAL A 63 11.22 -2.13 22.21
CA VAL A 63 11.13 -2.67 20.85
C VAL A 63 9.72 -2.41 20.31
N TRP A 64 9.67 -1.84 19.11
CA TRP A 64 8.44 -1.55 18.39
C TRP A 64 8.49 -2.20 17.00
N LEU A 65 7.38 -2.75 16.53
CA LEU A 65 7.24 -3.37 15.22
C LEU A 65 6.28 -2.61 14.35
N LYS A 66 6.75 -2.21 13.17
CA LYS A 66 5.90 -1.79 12.07
C LYS A 66 5.33 -3.03 11.37
N ARG A 67 4.03 -3.27 11.50
CA ARG A 67 3.35 -4.48 11.00
C ARG A 67 2.94 -4.39 9.53
N ASP A 68 3.92 -4.18 8.65
CA ASP A 68 3.68 -4.12 7.20
C ASP A 68 3.22 -5.46 6.58
N ASP A 69 3.34 -6.55 7.32
CA ASP A 69 2.70 -7.83 7.01
C ASP A 69 1.16 -7.75 7.05
N LEU A 70 0.59 -6.76 7.74
CA LEU A 70 -0.86 -6.51 7.81
C LEU A 70 -1.34 -5.53 6.73
N SER A 71 -0.64 -5.45 5.60
CA SER A 71 -1.03 -4.59 4.47
C SER A 71 -2.27 -5.09 3.70
N GLY A 72 -2.78 -6.29 3.99
CA GLY A 72 -4.04 -6.79 3.43
C GLY A 72 -3.97 -7.35 2.00
N MET A 73 -2.88 -7.10 1.26
CA MET A 73 -2.69 -7.70 -0.07
C MET A 73 -2.22 -9.16 0.07
N GLN A 74 -2.82 -10.08 -0.70
CA GLN A 74 -2.66 -11.54 -0.52
C GLN A 74 -1.19 -11.96 -0.35
N LEU A 75 -0.83 -12.33 0.89
CA LEU A 75 0.49 -12.83 1.27
C LEU A 75 1.64 -11.89 0.91
N SER A 76 1.41 -10.57 0.96
CA SER A 76 2.44 -9.55 0.71
C SER A 76 2.68 -8.67 1.94
N GLY A 77 3.89 -8.10 2.00
CA GLY A 77 4.33 -7.21 3.07
C GLY A 77 4.71 -5.83 2.54
N ASN A 78 5.87 -5.32 2.93
CA ASN A 78 6.35 -4.00 2.52
C ASN A 78 6.37 -3.73 0.99
N LYS A 79 6.38 -4.76 0.14
CA LYS A 79 6.46 -4.63 -1.32
C LYS A 79 5.21 -3.99 -1.92
N VAL A 80 4.05 -4.12 -1.27
CA VAL A 80 2.82 -3.44 -1.68
C VAL A 80 3.05 -1.93 -1.77
N ARG A 81 3.73 -1.33 -0.79
CA ARG A 81 3.99 0.11 -0.74
C ARG A 81 4.68 0.64 -1.99
N LYS A 82 5.66 -0.10 -2.52
CA LYS A 82 6.36 0.30 -3.75
C LYS A 82 5.48 0.05 -4.98
N LEU A 83 4.75 -1.07 -4.99
CA LEU A 83 3.91 -1.46 -6.13
C LEU A 83 2.78 -0.46 -6.37
N GLU A 84 2.22 0.18 -5.34
CA GLU A 84 1.22 1.24 -5.51
C GLU A 84 1.68 2.34 -6.47
N PHE A 85 2.96 2.72 -6.40
CA PHE A 85 3.56 3.72 -7.30
C PHE A 85 3.95 3.13 -8.65
N LEU A 86 4.65 1.99 -8.65
CA LEU A 86 5.15 1.38 -9.89
C LEU A 86 4.02 0.99 -10.83
N MET A 87 2.92 0.47 -10.29
CA MET A 87 1.76 0.09 -11.08
C MET A 87 1.01 1.31 -11.61
N ALA A 88 0.93 2.40 -10.83
CA ALA A 88 0.32 3.64 -11.29
C ALA A 88 1.09 4.25 -12.46
N ASP A 89 2.42 4.19 -12.40
CA ASP A 89 3.31 4.62 -13.47
C ASP A 89 3.19 3.72 -14.72
N ALA A 90 3.25 2.40 -14.56
CA ALA A 90 3.11 1.45 -15.66
C ALA A 90 1.79 1.64 -16.43
N VAL A 91 0.66 1.75 -15.70
CA VAL A 91 -0.65 2.02 -16.32
C VAL A 91 -0.67 3.41 -16.99
N ALA A 92 -0.04 4.43 -16.39
CA ALA A 92 0.02 5.76 -17.01
C ALA A 92 0.84 5.79 -18.30
N GLN A 93 1.86 4.93 -18.41
CA GLN A 93 2.67 4.76 -19.63
C GLN A 93 2.00 3.86 -20.67
N GLY A 94 0.84 3.27 -20.37
CA GLY A 94 0.14 2.35 -21.27
C GLY A 94 0.86 1.00 -21.41
N ALA A 95 1.62 0.57 -20.40
CA ALA A 95 2.23 -0.75 -20.38
C ALA A 95 1.14 -1.84 -20.38
N ASP A 96 1.44 -2.97 -21.02
CA ASP A 96 0.60 -4.16 -21.07
C ASP A 96 1.13 -5.30 -20.19
N CYS A 97 2.42 -5.31 -19.85
CA CYS A 97 3.08 -6.37 -19.10
C CYS A 97 4.00 -5.83 -17.99
N ILE A 98 4.06 -6.55 -16.86
CA ILE A 98 4.96 -6.29 -15.74
C ILE A 98 6.02 -7.38 -15.64
N ILE A 99 7.26 -7.03 -15.93
CA ILE A 99 8.41 -7.92 -15.76
C ILE A 99 9.13 -7.59 -14.45
N THR A 100 9.34 -8.60 -13.60
CA THR A 100 10.17 -8.50 -12.40
C THR A 100 10.90 -9.81 -12.15
N ILE A 101 11.92 -9.79 -11.26
CA ILE A 101 12.74 -10.96 -10.94
C ILE A 101 12.94 -11.10 -9.42
N GLY A 102 13.16 -12.33 -8.98
CA GLY A 102 13.49 -12.67 -7.61
C GLY A 102 13.76 -14.17 -7.49
N GLY A 103 14.09 -14.62 -6.28
CA GLY A 103 14.24 -16.06 -6.00
C GLY A 103 12.90 -16.81 -6.05
N ILE A 104 12.97 -18.14 -5.99
CA ILE A 104 11.81 -19.06 -6.10
C ILE A 104 10.66 -18.68 -5.14
N GLN A 105 10.97 -18.22 -3.93
CA GLN A 105 9.98 -17.85 -2.90
C GLN A 105 9.83 -16.32 -2.73
N SER A 106 10.08 -15.55 -3.78
CA SER A 106 10.06 -14.08 -3.71
C SER A 106 8.67 -13.52 -3.37
N ASN A 107 8.56 -12.88 -2.20
CA ASN A 107 7.38 -12.10 -1.82
C ASN A 107 7.10 -10.97 -2.82
N HIS A 108 8.14 -10.38 -3.42
CA HIS A 108 7.98 -9.31 -4.40
C HIS A 108 7.37 -9.82 -5.71
N CYS A 109 7.88 -10.93 -6.26
CA CYS A 109 7.37 -11.49 -7.51
C CYS A 109 5.91 -11.91 -7.36
N ARG A 110 5.56 -12.57 -6.24
CA ARG A 110 4.17 -12.91 -5.93
C ARG A 110 3.27 -11.67 -5.85
N ALA A 111 3.70 -10.63 -5.13
CA ALA A 111 2.93 -9.40 -5.01
C ALA A 111 2.79 -8.65 -6.35
N ALA A 112 3.85 -8.61 -7.15
CA ALA A 112 3.84 -7.97 -8.47
C ALA A 112 2.88 -8.68 -9.43
N ALA A 113 2.91 -10.01 -9.49
CA ALA A 113 2.01 -10.80 -10.31
C ALA A 113 0.53 -10.58 -9.93
N VAL A 114 0.23 -10.55 -8.62
CA VAL A 114 -1.13 -10.25 -8.12
C VAL A 114 -1.56 -8.83 -8.50
N ALA A 115 -0.71 -7.82 -8.28
CA ALA A 115 -1.01 -6.44 -8.66
C ALA A 115 -1.21 -6.26 -10.17
N ALA A 116 -0.38 -6.91 -10.99
CA ALA A 116 -0.53 -6.90 -12.44
C ALA A 116 -1.92 -7.43 -12.83
N LYS A 117 -2.33 -8.58 -12.29
CA LYS A 117 -3.65 -9.14 -12.58
C LYS A 117 -4.81 -8.30 -12.08
N TYR A 118 -4.69 -7.62 -10.93
CA TYR A 118 -5.72 -6.66 -10.52
C TYR A 118 -5.92 -5.51 -11.50
N LEU A 119 -4.86 -5.11 -12.20
CA LEU A 119 -4.88 -3.98 -13.14
C LEU A 119 -5.01 -4.42 -14.61
N ASN A 120 -5.35 -5.70 -14.85
CA ASN A 120 -5.45 -6.29 -16.18
C ASN A 120 -4.15 -6.16 -17.01
N LEU A 121 -3.01 -6.30 -16.33
CA LEU A 121 -1.68 -6.37 -16.94
C LEU A 121 -1.20 -7.82 -16.98
N ASP A 122 -0.30 -8.11 -17.92
CA ASP A 122 0.37 -9.39 -18.09
C ASP A 122 1.48 -9.65 -17.08
#